data_AF-A0AAU7Q3S1-F1
#
_entry.id   AF-A0AAU7Q3S1-F1
#
_cell.length_a   1.000
_cell.length_b   1.000
_cell.length_c   1.000
_cell.angle_alpha   90.00
_cell.angle_beta   90.00
_cell.angle_gamma   90.00
#
_symmetry.space_group_name_H-M   'P 1'
#
loop_
_entity.id
_entity.type
_entity.pdbx_description
1 polymer ?
#
loop_
_entity_poly.entity_id
_entity_poly.type
_entity_poly.pdbx_seq_one_letter_code
_entity_poly.pdbx_strand_id
1 'polypeptide(L)'
;MVNNLDEISQTSIESLVHSLEIIEESTRKLDKMLSEQSKKDEDCKLLTTVPGVGIIVVMTYKAAIDDLHRFETSYTVGAYMGLSPRQYASGEIDRHGSISKMGL
;
A
#
# COMPACT_ATOMS: atom_id res chain seq x y z
N MET A 1 -30.95 -18.60 -16.33
CA MET A 1 -30.73 -19.90 -15.66
C MET A 1 -30.30 -19.67 -14.19
N VAL A 2 -31.00 -18.78 -13.45
CA VAL A 2 -30.65 -18.39 -12.06
C VAL A 2 -31.91 -18.15 -11.21
N ASN A 3 -32.96 -18.97 -11.38
CA ASN A 3 -34.24 -18.75 -10.67
C ASN A 3 -34.53 -19.87 -9.67
N ASN A 4 -33.54 -20.32 -8.89
CA ASN A 4 -33.78 -21.32 -7.86
C ASN A 4 -32.86 -21.17 -6.63
N LEU A 5 -32.67 -19.92 -6.19
CA LEU A 5 -32.07 -19.62 -4.88
C LEU A 5 -33.20 -19.47 -3.87
N ASP A 6 -33.03 -20.06 -2.68
CA ASP A 6 -33.94 -19.86 -1.55
C ASP A 6 -33.99 -18.38 -1.15
N GLU A 7 -35.11 -17.97 -0.56
CA GLU A 7 -35.41 -16.57 -0.20
C GLU A 7 -34.38 -15.97 0.77
N ILE A 8 -33.79 -16.81 1.63
CA ILE A 8 -32.73 -16.43 2.56
C ILE A 8 -31.43 -16.15 1.80
N SER A 9 -31.06 -17.01 0.85
CA SER A 9 -29.90 -16.79 -0.02
C SER A 9 -30.04 -15.52 -0.87
N GLN A 10 -31.22 -15.24 -1.41
CA GLN A 10 -31.47 -14.01 -2.19
C GLN A 10 -31.26 -12.76 -1.34
N THR A 11 -31.90 -12.70 -0.17
CA THR A 11 -31.77 -11.58 0.77
C THR A 11 -30.30 -11.39 1.23
N SER A 12 -29.59 -12.49 1.45
CA SER A 12 -28.17 -12.44 1.85
C SER A 12 -27.28 -11.87 0.74
N ILE A 13 -27.52 -12.27 -0.51
CA ILE A 13 -26.79 -11.73 -1.66
C ILE A 13 -27.08 -10.24 -1.84
N GLU A 14 -28.34 -9.82 -1.74
CA GLU A 14 -28.71 -8.40 -1.84
C GLU A 14 -28.01 -7.55 -0.76
N SER A 15 -27.95 -8.04 0.48
CA SER A 15 -27.24 -7.37 1.57
C SER A 15 -25.73 -7.25 1.32
N LEU A 16 -25.11 -8.30 0.77
CA LEU A 16 -23.69 -8.29 0.41
C LEU A 16 -23.40 -7.33 -0.76
N VAL A 17 -24.26 -7.30 -1.77
CA VAL A 17 -24.14 -6.37 -2.90
C VAL A 17 -24.27 -4.93 -2.41
N HIS A 18 -25.25 -4.64 -1.56
CA HIS A 18 -25.39 -3.31 -0.98
C HIS A 18 -24.17 -2.88 -0.15
N SER A 19 -23.61 -3.80 0.64
CA SER A 19 -22.38 -3.55 1.40
C SER A 19 -21.19 -3.25 0.49
N LEU A 20 -21.08 -3.97 -0.63
CA LEU A 20 -20.03 -3.74 -1.63
C LEU A 20 -20.16 -2.36 -2.25
N GLU A 21 -21.37 -1.95 -2.65
CA GLU A 21 -21.64 -0.62 -3.23
C GLU A 21 -21.20 0.51 -2.29
N ILE A 22 -21.49 0.39 -1.00
CA ILE A 22 -21.08 1.37 0.02
C ILE A 22 -19.57 1.45 0.15
N ILE A 23 -18.88 0.30 0.15
CA ILE A 23 -17.42 0.25 0.24
C ILE A 23 -16.80 0.88 -1.02
N GLU A 24 -17.32 0.59 -2.21
CA GLU A 24 -16.85 1.17 -3.47
C GLU A 24 -17.04 2.69 -3.53
N GLU A 25 -18.17 3.20 -3.04
CA GLU A 25 -18.39 4.65 -2.93
C GLU A 25 -17.40 5.30 -1.97
N SER A 26 -17.18 4.68 -0.81
CA SER A 26 -16.24 5.17 0.21
C SER A 26 -14.80 5.18 -0.32
N THR A 27 -14.36 4.12 -0.99
CA THR A 27 -13.04 4.06 -1.64
C THR A 27 -12.88 5.15 -2.68
N ARG A 28 -13.87 5.34 -3.57
CA ARG A 28 -13.83 6.41 -4.59
C ARG A 28 -13.71 7.80 -3.97
N LYS A 29 -14.41 8.04 -2.86
CA LYS A 29 -14.33 9.31 -2.13
C LYS A 29 -12.93 9.54 -1.57
N LEU A 30 -12.34 8.53 -0.94
CA LEU A 30 -10.98 8.61 -0.39
C LEU A 30 -9.94 8.80 -1.49
N ASP A 31 -10.04 8.08 -2.61
CA ASP A 31 -9.15 8.23 -3.76
C ASP A 31 -9.18 9.66 -4.31
N LYS A 32 -10.38 10.26 -4.40
CA LYS A 32 -10.52 11.65 -4.82
C LYS A 32 -9.83 12.61 -3.84
N MET A 33 -10.01 12.41 -2.53
CA MET A 33 -9.35 13.22 -1.51
C MET A 33 -7.83 13.12 -1.59
N LEU A 34 -7.28 11.91 -1.76
CA LEU A 34 -5.85 11.69 -1.93
C LEU A 34 -5.32 12.35 -3.22
N SER A 35 -6.08 12.29 -4.32
CA SER A 35 -5.72 12.95 -5.58
C SER A 35 -5.72 14.48 -5.47
N GLU A 36 -6.64 15.06 -4.70
CA GLU A 36 -6.67 16.50 -4.47
C GLU A 36 -5.55 16.96 -3.54
N GLN A 37 -5.23 16.17 -2.52
CA GLN A 37 -4.11 16.43 -1.61
C GLN A 37 -2.76 16.33 -2.33
N SER A 38 -2.56 15.31 -3.16
CA SER A 38 -1.29 15.09 -3.87
C SER A 38 -0.92 16.22 -4.82
N LYS A 39 -1.91 16.89 -5.44
CA LYS A 39 -1.68 18.06 -6.30
C LYS A 39 -1.03 19.25 -5.59
N LYS A 40 -1.17 19.33 -4.27
CA LYS A 40 -0.63 20.41 -3.43
C LYS A 40 0.67 20.02 -2.72
N ASP A 41 1.08 18.77 -2.85
CA ASP A 41 2.21 18.18 -2.13
C ASP A 41 3.41 18.04 -3.11
N GLU A 42 4.45 18.86 -2.91
CA GLU A 42 5.63 18.85 -3.76
C GLU A 42 6.44 17.56 -3.65
N ASP A 43 6.49 16.92 -2.47
CA ASP A 43 7.13 15.61 -2.32
C ASP A 43 6.36 14.56 -3.11
N CYS A 44 5.03 14.66 -3.13
CA CYS A 44 4.20 13.74 -3.90
C CYS A 44 4.46 13.86 -5.40
N LYS A 45 4.56 15.10 -5.91
CA LYS A 45 4.91 15.36 -7.31
C LYS A 45 6.30 14.82 -7.64
N LEU A 46 7.28 15.01 -6.75
CA LEU A 46 8.64 14.53 -6.96
C LEU A 46 8.68 12.99 -6.98
N LEU A 47 8.12 12.34 -5.98
CA LEU A 47 8.18 10.88 -5.84
C LEU A 47 7.40 10.15 -6.95
N THR A 48 6.30 10.74 -7.44
CA THR A 48 5.55 10.18 -8.58
C THR A 48 6.27 10.31 -9.92
N THR A 49 7.41 11.01 -10.01
CA THR A 49 8.27 10.97 -11.21
C THR A 49 8.99 9.64 -11.39
N VAL A 50 9.10 8.83 -10.32
CA VAL A 50 9.74 7.51 -10.38
C VAL A 50 8.84 6.54 -11.17
N PRO A 51 9.36 5.85 -12.20
CA PRO A 51 8.56 4.90 -12.99
C PRO A 51 7.91 3.82 -12.10
N GLY A 52 6.60 3.64 -12.24
CA GLY A 52 5.83 2.67 -11.47
C GLY A 52 5.39 3.16 -10.08
N VAL A 53 5.73 4.39 -9.68
CA VAL A 53 5.31 4.97 -8.39
C VAL A 53 4.11 5.90 -8.59
N GLY A 54 2.94 5.45 -8.14
CA GLY A 54 1.69 6.22 -8.17
C GLY A 54 1.36 6.94 -6.85
N ILE A 55 0.29 7.75 -6.86
CA ILE A 55 -0.14 8.54 -5.69
C ILE A 55 -0.32 7.65 -4.45
N ILE A 56 -0.99 6.50 -4.58
CA ILE A 56 -1.23 5.60 -3.44
C ILE A 56 0.11 5.14 -2.84
N VAL A 57 1.06 4.71 -3.68
CA VAL A 57 2.39 4.28 -3.22
C VAL A 57 3.09 5.40 -2.46
N VAL A 58 3.05 6.63 -2.98
CA VAL A 58 3.69 7.78 -2.32
C VAL A 58 3.01 8.14 -1.01
N MET A 59 1.69 8.21 -0.99
CA MET A 59 0.94 8.55 0.23
C MET A 59 1.14 7.50 1.31
N THR A 60 1.16 6.21 0.94
CA THR A 60 1.49 5.11 1.85
C THR A 60 2.94 5.22 2.33
N TYR A 61 3.89 5.52 1.45
CA TYR A 61 5.29 5.72 1.84
C TYR A 61 5.43 6.88 2.84
N LYS A 62 4.84 8.04 2.56
CA LYS A 62 4.87 9.20 3.47
C LYS A 62 4.23 8.86 4.82
N ALA A 63 3.10 8.15 4.82
CA ALA A 63 2.44 7.72 6.06
C ALA A 63 3.27 6.68 6.85
N ALA A 64 3.96 5.76 6.18
CA ALA A 64 4.82 4.77 6.84
C ALA A 64 6.08 5.39 7.46
N ILE A 65 6.59 6.45 6.83
CA ILE A 65 7.77 7.19 7.28
C ILE A 65 7.41 8.16 8.40
N ASP A 66 6.30 8.89 8.27
CA ASP A 66 5.78 9.90 9.20
C ASP A 66 6.79 11.04 9.47
N ASP A 67 7.82 10.78 10.29
CA ASP A 67 8.94 11.69 10.54
C ASP A 67 10.20 11.26 9.78
N LEU A 68 10.63 12.09 8.83
CA LEU A 68 11.86 11.88 8.05
C LEU A 68 13.13 11.97 8.91
N HIS A 69 13.11 12.76 10.00
CA HIS A 69 14.27 13.00 10.85
C HIS A 69 14.59 11.83 11.78
N ARG A 70 13.71 10.83 11.90
CA ARG A 70 14.00 9.59 12.64
C ARG A 70 15.06 8.71 11.96
N PHE A 71 15.39 9.00 10.70
CA PHE A 71 16.40 8.27 9.94
C PHE A 71 17.66 9.12 9.76
N GLU A 72 18.79 8.62 10.27
CA GLU A 72 20.10 9.29 10.09
C GLU A 72 20.53 9.35 8.62
N THR A 73 20.15 8.35 7.83
CA THR A 73 20.49 8.27 6.40
C THR A 73 19.33 7.68 5.60
N SER A 74 19.25 8.00 4.31
CA SER A 74 18.23 7.42 3.41
C SER A 74 18.39 5.91 3.22
N TYR A 75 19.58 5.36 3.46
CA TYR A 75 19.84 3.92 3.33
C TYR A 75 19.05 3.08 4.34
N THR A 76 18.87 3.58 5.57
CA THR A 76 18.14 2.85 6.62
C THR A 76 16.64 2.79 6.35
N VAL A 77 16.10 3.69 5.53
CA VAL A 77 14.70 3.67 5.10
C VAL A 77 14.37 2.40 4.31
N GLY A 78 15.27 1.97 3.41
CA GLY A 78 15.08 0.73 2.66
C GLY A 78 14.98 -0.50 3.56
N ALA A 79 15.82 -0.58 4.59
CA ALA A 79 15.76 -1.64 5.58
C ALA A 79 14.47 -1.57 6.42
N TYR A 80 14.06 -0.37 6.83
CA TYR A 80 12.81 -0.14 7.55
C TYR A 80 11.58 -0.62 6.77
N MET A 81 11.53 -0.35 5.46
CA MET A 81 10.46 -0.80 4.57
C MET A 81 10.61 -2.26 4.13
N GLY A 82 11.59 -3.01 4.64
CA GLY A 82 11.82 -4.42 4.28
C GLY A 82 12.34 -4.63 2.85
N LEU A 83 12.88 -3.58 2.24
CA LEU A 83 13.42 -3.56 0.88
C LEU A 83 14.91 -3.94 0.82
N SER A 84 15.54 -4.20 1.96
CA SER A 84 16.91 -4.71 2.01
C SER A 84 16.98 -6.17 1.53
N PRO A 85 18.08 -6.58 0.87
CA PRO A 85 18.34 -7.98 0.59
C PRO A 85 18.40 -8.79 1.89
N ARG A 86 17.86 -10.01 1.88
CA ARG A 86 18.04 -10.94 2.98
C ARG A 86 19.51 -11.34 3.06
N GLN A 87 20.11 -11.24 4.25
CA GLN A 87 21.47 -11.70 4.49
C GLN A 87 21.46 -13.09 5.12
N TYR A 88 22.28 -13.99 4.58
CA TYR A 88 22.61 -15.26 5.21
C TYR A 88 24.11 -15.26 5.47
N ALA A 89 24.49 -15.08 6.74
CA ALA A 89 25.87 -15.06 7.19
C ALA A 89 26.09 -16.16 8.25
N SER A 90 26.98 -17.12 7.97
CA SER A 90 27.32 -18.22 8.87
C SER A 90 28.83 -18.42 8.91
N GLY A 91 29.57 -17.46 9.46
CA GLY A 91 31.03 -17.51 9.70
C GLY A 91 31.90 -17.57 8.44
N GLU A 92 31.78 -18.65 7.66
CA GLU A 92 32.49 -18.89 6.39
C GLU A 92 31.69 -18.47 5.16
N ILE A 93 30.37 -18.27 5.30
CA ILE A 93 29.47 -17.93 4.20
C ILE A 93 28.86 -16.56 4.47
N ASP A 94 28.94 -15.65 3.49
CA ASP A 94 28.19 -14.39 3.45
C ASP A 94 27.50 -14.29 2.08
N ARG A 95 26.17 -14.28 2.07
CA ARG A 95 25.36 -14.25 0.84
C ARG A 95 24.17 -13.32 0.98
N HIS A 96 23.96 -12.51 -0.05
CA HIS A 96 22.75 -11.70 -0.24
C HIS A 96 21.73 -12.47 -1.10
N GLY A 97 20.52 -12.62 -0.57
CA GLY A 97 19.39 -13.29 -1.23
C GLY A 97 18.37 -12.30 -1.81
N SER A 98 17.13 -12.77 -1.96
CA SER A 98 16.01 -11.92 -2.40
C SER A 98 15.74 -10.77 -1.42
N ILE A 99 14.93 -9.81 -1.86
CA ILE A 99 14.35 -8.79 -0.96
C ILE A 99 13.75 -9.48 0.27
N SER A 100 14.10 -8.99 1.45
CA SER A 100 13.74 -9.61 2.72
C SER A 100 12.23 -9.61 2.93
N LYS A 101 11.54 -8.53 2.53
CA LYS A 101 10.12 -8.26 2.85
C LYS A 101 9.85 -8.24 4.36
N MET A 102 10.91 -8.08 5.15
CA MET A 102 10.88 -8.03 6.60
C MET A 102 11.07 -6.57 7.02
N GLY A 103 10.02 -5.79 6.84
CA GLY A 103 9.95 -4.39 7.21
C GLY A 103 8.76 -4.11 8.13
N LEU A 104 8.58 -2.84 8.46
CA LEU A 104 7.37 -2.32 9.07
C LEU A 104 6.21 -2.21 8.06
#